data_AF-A0A9D0KMJ9-F1
#
_entry.id   AF-A0A9D0KMJ9-F1
#
_cell.length_a   1.000
_cell.length_b   1.000
_cell.length_c   1.000
_cell.angle_alpha   90.00
_cell.angle_beta   90.00
_cell.angle_gamma   90.00
#
_symmetry.space_group_name_H-M   'P 1'
#
loop_
_entity.id
_entity.type
_entity.pdbx_description
1 polymer ?
#
loop_
_entity_poly.entity_id
_entity_poly.type
_entity_poly.pdbx_seq_one_letter_code
_entity_poly.pdbx_strand_id
1 'polypeptide(L)'
;ENIYDPEEFERAWAWVRENCQEGVDRNPPDKQRSREQKERDWELSIKMALIARDLMVGNPRLAELGYGEEALGHNALAAGFQGQRQWTDHFPNGDFMEAILNSSFDWNGIREPYIVATENDALNGVSMLFGFLLTGRAQMFSDVRTYWSPEAVKRVTGYELQGAAAGGFLHLINSGPTALDATGQALIDGKPAIQRWWEVTPEDAQRCLEATTWHPGSVEYFRGGGWSTHFVSKGGMPVTMTRLNLVAGLGPVLQVAEGEVIELPPEVHEKLDLRTDPTWPTTWFVPRVTGEGPFRDVYSVMNNWGANHGAISYGHIGADLIALASMLRIPVYMHNVPEEKVFRPSAWTAFGAQDPMGADFRACKNFGPLYGRGMG
;
A
#
# COMPACT_ATOMS: atom_id res chain seq x y z
N GLU A 1 -17.98 22.73 -3.20
CA GLU A 1 -17.45 24.07 -3.52
C GLU A 1 -16.31 23.90 -4.52
N ASN A 2 -16.05 24.85 -5.41
CA ASN A 2 -15.02 24.73 -6.47
C ASN A 2 -13.67 25.27 -6.00
N ILE A 3 -13.15 24.75 -4.90
CA ILE A 3 -11.90 25.21 -4.27
C ILE A 3 -10.78 24.24 -4.67
N TYR A 4 -10.17 24.50 -5.81
CA TYR A 4 -9.03 23.80 -6.41
C TYR A 4 -8.48 24.68 -7.55
N ASP A 5 -7.27 24.41 -8.05
CA ASP A 5 -6.76 25.12 -9.24
C ASP A 5 -7.45 24.61 -10.53
N PRO A 6 -8.28 25.43 -11.21
CA PRO A 6 -8.98 25.00 -12.42
C PRO A 6 -8.04 24.79 -13.61
N GLU A 7 -6.92 25.52 -13.70
CA GLU A 7 -5.94 25.33 -14.78
C GLU A 7 -5.17 24.03 -14.61
N GLU A 8 -4.87 23.64 -13.38
CA GLU A 8 -4.31 22.33 -13.09
C GLU A 8 -5.29 21.20 -13.40
N PHE A 9 -6.57 21.38 -13.02
CA PHE A 9 -7.61 20.40 -13.34
C PHE A 9 -7.68 20.10 -14.85
N GLU A 10 -7.63 21.12 -15.72
CA GLU A 10 -7.67 20.90 -17.17
C GLU A 10 -6.45 20.11 -17.69
N ARG A 11 -5.25 20.34 -17.12
CA ARG A 11 -4.06 19.54 -17.46
C ARG A 11 -4.19 18.10 -16.98
N ALA A 12 -4.65 17.92 -15.74
CA ALA A 12 -4.90 16.61 -15.15
C ALA A 12 -5.94 15.83 -15.96
N TRP A 13 -7.02 16.48 -16.37
CA TRP A 13 -8.07 15.91 -17.20
C TRP A 13 -7.53 15.43 -18.56
N ALA A 14 -6.77 16.28 -19.26
CA ALA A 14 -6.16 15.91 -20.52
C ALA A 14 -5.21 14.71 -20.37
N TRP A 15 -4.36 14.74 -19.33
CA TRP A 15 -3.41 13.67 -19.04
C TRP A 15 -4.10 12.35 -18.70
N VAL A 16 -5.15 12.37 -17.87
CA VAL A 16 -5.91 11.16 -17.51
C VAL A 16 -6.54 10.54 -18.74
N ARG A 17 -7.13 11.35 -19.63
CA ARG A 17 -7.73 10.83 -20.88
C ARG A 17 -6.72 10.21 -21.83
N GLU A 18 -5.47 10.66 -21.80
CA GLU A 18 -4.39 10.13 -22.63
C GLU A 18 -3.74 8.88 -22.04
N ASN A 19 -3.56 8.84 -20.71
CA ASN A 19 -2.70 7.85 -20.05
C ASN A 19 -3.45 6.81 -19.21
N CYS A 20 -4.66 7.10 -18.75
CA CYS A 20 -5.43 6.20 -17.87
C CYS A 20 -6.41 5.37 -18.69
N GLN A 21 -5.97 4.21 -19.16
CA GLN A 21 -6.81 3.30 -19.95
C GLN A 21 -7.94 2.71 -19.08
N GLU A 22 -9.20 2.94 -19.47
CA GLU A 22 -10.34 2.29 -18.83
C GLU A 22 -10.33 0.77 -19.08
N GLY A 23 -10.54 0.01 -18.00
CA GLY A 23 -10.69 -1.44 -18.01
C GLY A 23 -12.14 -1.89 -18.23
N VAL A 24 -12.34 -3.21 -18.22
CA VAL A 24 -13.67 -3.82 -18.39
C VAL A 24 -14.58 -3.47 -17.21
N ASP A 25 -15.80 -2.99 -17.51
CA ASP A 25 -16.87 -2.83 -16.53
C ASP A 25 -17.49 -4.19 -16.19
N ARG A 26 -17.26 -4.64 -14.95
CA ARG A 26 -17.75 -5.94 -14.45
C ARG A 26 -19.06 -5.84 -13.66
N ASN A 27 -19.64 -4.64 -13.55
CA ASN A 27 -20.97 -4.50 -12.94
C ASN A 27 -22.03 -5.20 -13.80
N PRO A 28 -23.12 -5.73 -13.21
CA PRO A 28 -24.25 -6.25 -13.96
C PRO A 28 -24.72 -5.23 -15.01
N PRO A 29 -25.01 -5.62 -16.27
CA PRO A 29 -25.30 -4.68 -17.34
C PRO A 29 -26.41 -3.66 -17.02
N ASP A 30 -27.41 -4.05 -16.23
CA ASP A 30 -28.52 -3.20 -15.77
C ASP A 30 -28.13 -2.20 -14.68
N LYS A 31 -26.99 -2.42 -14.00
CA LYS A 31 -26.43 -1.55 -12.97
C LYS A 31 -25.24 -0.71 -13.45
N GLN A 32 -24.76 -0.94 -14.67
CA GLN A 32 -23.64 -0.17 -15.22
C GLN A 32 -24.01 1.31 -15.34
N ARG A 33 -23.08 2.17 -14.92
CA ARG A 33 -23.22 3.62 -15.03
C ARG A 33 -23.10 4.05 -16.49
N SER A 34 -23.88 5.06 -16.89
CA SER A 34 -23.83 5.60 -18.26
C SER A 34 -22.47 6.24 -18.56
N ARG A 35 -22.17 6.50 -19.84
CA ARG A 35 -20.91 7.18 -20.23
C ARG A 35 -20.80 8.56 -19.60
N GLU A 36 -21.91 9.31 -19.55
CA GLU A 36 -21.98 10.63 -18.92
C GLU A 36 -21.75 10.56 -17.41
N GLN A 37 -22.24 9.51 -16.74
CA GLN A 37 -21.95 9.29 -15.33
C GLN A 37 -20.47 8.96 -15.11
N LYS A 38 -19.88 8.08 -15.94
CA LYS A 38 -18.46 7.73 -15.87
C LYS A 38 -17.54 8.92 -16.12
N GLU A 39 -17.89 9.83 -17.02
CA GLU A 39 -17.16 11.09 -17.22
C GLU A 39 -17.20 11.97 -15.96
N ARG A 40 -18.37 12.09 -15.31
CA ARG A 40 -18.47 12.82 -14.03
C ARG A 40 -17.69 12.14 -12.91
N ASP A 41 -17.65 10.81 -12.90
CA ASP A 41 -16.88 10.05 -11.92
C ASP A 41 -15.38 10.35 -12.08
N TRP A 42 -14.86 10.38 -13.31
CA TRP A 42 -13.48 10.82 -13.59
C TRP A 42 -13.22 12.24 -13.10
N GLU A 43 -14.14 13.17 -13.39
CA GLU A 43 -13.98 14.59 -13.04
C GLU A 43 -13.84 14.75 -11.52
N LEU A 44 -14.72 14.08 -10.78
CA LEU A 44 -14.70 14.09 -9.32
C LEU A 44 -13.47 13.37 -8.77
N SER A 45 -13.07 12.22 -9.32
CA SER A 45 -11.87 11.49 -8.90
C SER A 45 -10.59 12.32 -9.05
N ILE A 46 -10.44 13.08 -10.14
CA ILE A 46 -9.29 14.00 -10.33
C ILE A 46 -9.35 15.15 -9.33
N LYS A 47 -10.52 15.75 -9.14
CA LYS A 47 -10.70 16.82 -8.14
C LYS A 47 -10.41 16.34 -6.73
N MET A 48 -10.78 15.10 -6.39
CA MET A 48 -10.44 14.49 -5.10
C MET A 48 -8.92 14.40 -4.90
N ALA A 49 -8.16 13.99 -5.92
CA ALA A 49 -6.70 13.96 -5.87
C ALA A 49 -6.08 15.35 -5.63
N LEU A 50 -6.55 16.36 -6.37
CA LEU A 50 -6.10 17.75 -6.20
C LEU A 50 -6.41 18.26 -4.78
N ILE A 51 -7.67 18.12 -4.34
CA ILE A 51 -8.13 18.62 -3.05
C ILE A 51 -7.44 17.89 -1.90
N ALA A 52 -7.26 16.57 -1.97
CA ALA A 52 -6.58 15.82 -0.92
C ALA A 52 -5.10 16.24 -0.80
N ARG A 53 -4.39 16.42 -1.93
CA ARG A 53 -3.03 16.95 -1.93
C ARG A 53 -2.98 18.35 -1.33
N ASP A 54 -3.84 19.25 -1.78
CA ASP A 54 -3.86 20.64 -1.32
C ASP A 54 -4.22 20.73 0.17
N LEU A 55 -5.11 19.86 0.67
CA LEU A 55 -5.36 19.72 2.11
C LEU A 55 -4.12 19.26 2.88
N MET A 56 -3.32 18.34 2.33
CA MET A 56 -2.11 17.85 2.99
C MET A 56 -1.03 18.93 3.11
N VAL A 57 -0.67 19.55 1.98
CA VAL A 57 0.56 20.37 1.88
C VAL A 57 0.32 21.85 1.55
N GLY A 58 -0.94 22.25 1.38
CA GLY A 58 -1.30 23.60 0.97
C GLY A 58 -1.09 23.83 -0.53
N ASN A 59 -1.62 24.94 -1.03
CA ASN A 59 -1.48 25.34 -2.42
C ASN A 59 -1.54 26.88 -2.55
N PRO A 60 -0.42 27.55 -2.87
CA PRO A 60 -0.38 29.00 -3.04
C PRO A 60 -1.38 29.54 -4.07
N ARG A 61 -1.74 28.74 -5.08
CA ARG A 61 -2.73 29.12 -6.09
C ARG A 61 -4.11 29.34 -5.50
N LEU A 62 -4.48 28.64 -4.43
CA LEU A 62 -5.75 28.87 -3.74
C LEU A 62 -5.80 30.27 -3.12
N ALA A 63 -4.69 30.80 -2.59
CA ALA A 63 -4.63 32.17 -2.07
C ALA A 63 -4.83 33.21 -3.18
N GLU A 64 -4.24 32.97 -4.35
CA GLU A 64 -4.42 33.81 -5.54
C GLU A 64 -5.88 33.80 -6.05
N LEU A 65 -6.60 32.69 -5.82
CA LEU A 65 -8.02 32.53 -6.11
C LEU A 65 -8.94 33.08 -4.99
N GLY A 66 -8.38 33.63 -3.91
CA GLY A 66 -9.12 34.24 -2.80
C GLY A 66 -9.39 33.31 -1.61
N TYR A 67 -8.86 32.08 -1.62
CA TYR A 67 -9.01 31.04 -0.59
C TYR A 67 -7.75 30.96 0.28
N GLY A 68 -7.47 32.04 1.01
CA GLY A 68 -6.23 32.19 1.77
C GLY A 68 -6.10 31.25 2.99
N GLU A 69 -7.21 30.79 3.57
CA GLU A 69 -7.20 29.81 4.65
C GLU A 69 -6.87 28.42 4.12
N GLU A 70 -7.58 27.99 3.07
CA GLU A 70 -7.42 26.69 2.42
C GLU A 70 -6.03 26.52 1.78
N ALA A 71 -5.44 27.62 1.31
CA ALA A 71 -4.09 27.64 0.74
C ALA A 71 -2.98 27.17 1.71
N LEU A 72 -3.23 27.22 3.03
CA LEU A 72 -2.24 26.83 4.04
C LEU A 72 -2.04 25.31 4.15
N GLY A 73 -3.08 24.53 3.83
CA GLY A 73 -3.10 23.09 4.09
C GLY A 73 -2.98 22.73 5.58
N HIS A 74 -2.60 21.48 5.84
CA HIS A 74 -2.55 20.92 7.21
C HIS A 74 -1.15 20.46 7.64
N ASN A 75 -0.11 20.78 6.87
CA ASN A 75 1.28 20.37 7.13
C ASN A 75 1.38 18.85 7.40
N ALA A 76 0.64 18.06 6.61
CA ALA A 76 0.48 16.63 6.82
C ALA A 76 1.51 15.84 6.02
N LEU A 77 2.37 15.09 6.73
CA LEU A 77 3.34 14.17 6.12
C LEU A 77 2.69 12.85 5.66
N ALA A 78 1.55 12.49 6.26
CA ALA A 78 0.70 11.37 5.85
C ALA A 78 -0.76 11.74 6.15
N ALA A 79 -1.68 11.18 5.36
CA ALA A 79 -3.11 11.36 5.51
C ALA A 79 -3.85 10.03 5.37
N GLY A 80 -5.16 10.07 5.55
CA GLY A 80 -6.05 8.95 5.28
C GLY A 80 -7.39 9.43 4.78
N PHE A 81 -7.99 8.68 3.86
CA PHE A 81 -9.32 8.97 3.35
C PHE A 81 -10.28 7.89 3.79
N GLN A 82 -11.30 8.27 4.54
CA GLN A 82 -12.24 7.30 5.11
C GLN A 82 -13.00 6.56 4.00
N GLY A 83 -13.51 7.29 3.00
CA GLY A 83 -14.29 6.74 1.90
C GLY A 83 -15.54 5.98 2.39
N GLN A 84 -15.38 4.69 2.64
CA GLN A 84 -16.45 3.85 3.13
C GLN A 84 -16.91 4.29 4.54
N ARG A 85 -18.21 4.40 4.80
CA ARG A 85 -19.35 4.14 3.90
C ARG A 85 -20.02 5.41 3.39
N GLN A 86 -19.96 6.48 4.17
CA GLN A 86 -20.79 7.66 3.99
C GLN A 86 -20.45 8.40 2.69
N TRP A 87 -19.17 8.45 2.31
CA TRP A 87 -18.77 9.06 1.05
C TRP A 87 -19.13 8.16 -0.14
N THR A 88 -18.66 6.91 -0.13
CA THR A 88 -18.79 5.99 -1.28
C THR A 88 -20.22 5.52 -1.55
N ASP A 89 -21.12 5.62 -0.57
CA ASP A 89 -22.55 5.40 -0.77
C ASP A 89 -23.20 6.50 -1.64
N HIS A 90 -22.52 7.62 -1.90
CA HIS A 90 -23.07 8.76 -2.64
C HIS A 90 -22.17 9.32 -3.75
N PHE A 91 -20.85 9.39 -3.52
CA PHE A 91 -19.85 9.98 -4.41
C PHE A 91 -18.85 8.92 -4.91
N PRO A 92 -18.15 9.17 -6.04
CA PRO A 92 -17.09 8.28 -6.52
C PRO A 92 -16.08 7.94 -5.42
N ASN A 93 -15.59 6.70 -5.41
CA ASN A 93 -14.65 6.24 -4.41
C ASN A 93 -13.27 6.94 -4.50
N GLY A 94 -12.43 6.68 -3.50
CA GLY A 94 -11.10 7.29 -3.37
C GLY A 94 -10.02 6.64 -4.25
N ASP A 95 -10.35 5.59 -5.02
CA ASP A 95 -9.35 4.71 -5.62
C ASP A 95 -8.33 5.47 -6.50
N PHE A 96 -8.81 6.28 -7.44
CA PHE A 96 -7.91 7.08 -8.27
C PHE A 96 -7.04 8.05 -7.46
N MET A 97 -7.64 8.76 -6.50
CA MET A 97 -6.93 9.70 -5.63
C MET A 97 -5.85 9.00 -4.82
N GLU A 98 -6.18 7.89 -4.16
CA GLU A 98 -5.24 7.15 -3.32
C GLU A 98 -4.12 6.54 -4.15
N ALA A 99 -4.43 5.98 -5.31
CA ALA A 99 -3.44 5.40 -6.21
C ALA A 99 -2.47 6.47 -6.75
N ILE A 100 -2.98 7.57 -7.31
CA ILE A 100 -2.13 8.60 -7.92
C ILE A 100 -1.31 9.36 -6.88
N LEU A 101 -1.86 9.63 -5.69
CA LEU A 101 -1.14 10.32 -4.63
C LEU A 101 0.01 9.47 -4.08
N ASN A 102 -0.21 8.17 -3.85
CA ASN A 102 0.85 7.26 -3.41
C ASN A 102 1.85 6.89 -4.53
N SER A 103 1.57 7.24 -5.78
CA SER A 103 2.50 7.03 -6.89
C SER A 103 3.59 8.12 -6.94
N SER A 104 4.73 7.80 -7.53
CA SER A 104 5.86 8.72 -7.69
C SER A 104 5.73 9.67 -8.90
N PHE A 105 4.56 9.74 -9.53
CA PHE A 105 4.31 10.61 -10.69
C PHE A 105 2.82 10.90 -10.86
N ASP A 106 2.54 12.02 -11.51
CA ASP A 106 1.21 12.39 -12.01
C ASP A 106 1.33 13.34 -13.22
N TRP A 107 0.25 14.06 -13.55
CA TRP A 107 0.19 15.04 -14.64
C TRP A 107 1.18 16.21 -14.51
N ASN A 108 1.79 16.43 -13.35
CA ASN A 108 2.85 17.42 -13.15
C ASN A 108 4.27 16.82 -13.27
N GLY A 109 4.39 15.53 -13.58
CA GLY A 109 5.66 14.81 -13.76
C GLY A 109 6.03 13.93 -12.57
N ILE A 110 7.31 13.55 -12.51
CA ILE A 110 7.88 12.73 -11.43
C ILE A 110 7.97 13.56 -10.15
N ARG A 111 7.55 12.99 -9.01
CA ARG A 111 7.53 13.66 -7.71
C ARG A 111 7.63 12.69 -6.54
N GLU A 112 7.85 13.26 -5.36
CA GLU A 112 7.68 12.53 -4.10
C GLU A 112 6.25 11.98 -3.96
N PRO A 113 6.07 10.70 -3.58
CA PRO A 113 4.78 10.15 -3.21
C PRO A 113 4.17 10.82 -1.98
N TYR A 114 2.85 11.04 -2.01
CA TYR A 114 2.07 11.44 -0.85
C TYR A 114 1.51 10.19 -0.17
N ILE A 115 1.82 9.99 1.11
CA ILE A 115 1.32 8.83 1.87
C ILE A 115 -0.14 9.06 2.25
N VAL A 116 -1.04 8.36 1.56
CA VAL A 116 -2.50 8.44 1.80
C VAL A 116 -3.04 7.04 2.06
N ALA A 117 -3.52 6.81 3.28
CA ALA A 117 -4.06 5.53 3.71
C ALA A 117 -5.52 5.35 3.29
N THR A 118 -5.80 4.26 2.58
CA THR A 118 -7.14 3.75 2.30
C THR A 118 -7.90 3.51 3.61
N GLU A 119 -9.21 3.79 3.58
CA GLU A 119 -10.14 3.62 4.71
C GLU A 119 -9.77 4.41 5.98
N ASN A 120 -8.93 5.43 5.83
CA ASN A 120 -8.35 6.19 6.93
C ASN A 120 -7.69 5.29 7.98
N ASP A 121 -7.10 4.16 7.55
CA ASP A 121 -6.32 3.30 8.43
C ASP A 121 -4.98 3.98 8.76
N ALA A 122 -5.01 4.82 9.77
CA ALA A 122 -3.85 5.57 10.23
C ALA A 122 -2.66 4.68 10.61
N LEU A 123 -2.90 3.44 11.07
CA LEU A 123 -1.81 2.53 11.44
C LEU A 123 -1.14 1.92 10.21
N ASN A 124 -1.89 1.66 9.14
CA ASN A 124 -1.28 1.34 7.85
C ASN A 124 -0.57 2.56 7.27
N GLY A 125 -1.16 3.75 7.40
CA GLY A 125 -0.53 5.01 7.00
C GLY A 125 0.84 5.24 7.68
N VAL A 126 0.95 4.98 8.99
CA VAL A 126 2.24 5.04 9.70
C VAL A 126 3.19 3.92 9.23
N SER A 127 2.67 2.72 8.94
CA SER A 127 3.49 1.61 8.43
C SER A 127 4.07 1.93 7.04
N MET A 128 3.27 2.52 6.15
CA MET A 128 3.71 3.07 4.87
C MET A 128 4.72 4.19 5.10
N LEU A 129 4.44 5.14 6.00
CA LEU A 129 5.33 6.25 6.28
C LEU A 129 6.72 5.78 6.76
N PHE A 130 6.80 4.74 7.60
CA PHE A 130 8.08 4.15 7.99
C PHE A 130 8.85 3.60 6.79
N GLY A 131 8.20 2.80 5.95
CA GLY A 131 8.83 2.28 4.74
C GLY A 131 9.27 3.40 3.78
N PHE A 132 8.44 4.42 3.61
CA PHE A 132 8.73 5.58 2.77
C PHE A 132 9.96 6.35 3.26
N LEU A 133 9.98 6.75 4.53
CA LEU A 133 11.07 7.54 5.10
C LEU A 133 12.41 6.79 5.13
N LEU A 134 12.39 5.46 5.22
CA LEU A 134 13.60 4.64 5.17
C LEU A 134 14.14 4.45 3.74
N THR A 135 13.29 4.55 2.72
CA THR A 135 13.64 4.08 1.36
C THR A 135 13.60 5.16 0.29
N GLY A 136 12.77 6.20 0.45
CA GLY A 136 12.43 7.18 -0.58
C GLY A 136 11.58 6.62 -1.73
N ARG A 137 10.92 5.47 -1.52
CA ARG A 137 10.18 4.71 -2.54
C ARG A 137 8.67 4.76 -2.29
N ALA A 138 7.86 4.72 -3.34
CA ALA A 138 6.40 4.57 -3.20
C ALA A 138 6.06 3.31 -2.37
N GLN A 139 4.95 3.38 -1.64
CA GLN A 139 4.53 2.30 -0.72
C GLN A 139 3.21 1.70 -1.19
N MET A 140 3.09 0.39 -1.04
CA MET A 140 1.87 -0.32 -1.35
C MET A 140 0.99 -0.38 -0.12
N PHE A 141 -0.27 -0.01 -0.26
CA PHE A 141 -1.34 -0.38 0.66
C PHE A 141 -1.97 -1.67 0.13
N SER A 142 -2.25 -2.66 0.99
CA SER A 142 -2.96 -3.88 0.57
C SER A 142 -3.75 -4.53 1.70
N ASP A 143 -4.88 -5.14 1.36
CA ASP A 143 -5.44 -6.20 2.20
C ASP A 143 -4.60 -7.46 2.10
N VAL A 144 -4.40 -8.12 3.25
CA VAL A 144 -3.92 -9.49 3.36
C VAL A 144 -5.13 -10.41 3.17
N ARG A 145 -5.53 -10.58 1.90
CA ARG A 145 -6.86 -11.08 1.54
C ARG A 145 -7.00 -12.58 1.69
N THR A 146 -6.06 -13.35 1.13
CA THR A 146 -6.19 -14.82 1.04
C THR A 146 -4.86 -15.51 1.22
N TYR A 147 -4.83 -16.56 2.03
CA TYR A 147 -3.77 -17.56 1.99
C TYR A 147 -4.13 -18.67 1.00
N TRP A 148 -3.26 -18.89 0.03
CA TRP A 148 -3.37 -19.99 -0.93
C TRP A 148 -2.38 -21.09 -0.56
N SER A 149 -2.90 -22.17 0.04
CA SER A 149 -2.09 -23.38 0.28
C SER A 149 -1.79 -24.11 -1.04
N PRO A 150 -0.70 -24.89 -1.11
CA PRO A 150 -0.40 -25.73 -2.27
C PRO A 150 -1.57 -26.65 -2.65
N GLU A 151 -2.24 -27.25 -1.67
CA GLU A 151 -3.38 -28.14 -1.87
C GLU A 151 -4.59 -27.37 -2.41
N ALA A 152 -4.84 -26.16 -1.90
CA ALA A 152 -5.92 -25.31 -2.36
C ALA A 152 -5.73 -24.89 -3.82
N VAL A 153 -4.51 -24.51 -4.21
CA VAL A 153 -4.19 -24.17 -5.61
C VAL A 153 -4.36 -25.41 -6.49
N LYS A 154 -3.73 -26.54 -6.15
CA LYS A 154 -3.83 -27.77 -6.95
C LYS A 154 -5.27 -28.22 -7.14
N ARG A 155 -6.10 -28.11 -6.10
CA ARG A 155 -7.53 -28.45 -6.17
C ARG A 155 -8.32 -27.58 -7.15
N VAL A 156 -8.02 -26.28 -7.24
CA VAL A 156 -8.86 -25.33 -8.00
C VAL A 156 -8.31 -25.00 -9.38
N THR A 157 -7.01 -25.17 -9.59
CA THR A 157 -6.36 -24.89 -10.89
C THR A 157 -5.84 -26.14 -11.58
N GLY A 158 -5.61 -27.24 -10.83
CA GLY A 158 -4.88 -28.42 -11.29
C GLY A 158 -3.36 -28.28 -11.22
N TYR A 159 -2.85 -27.11 -10.86
CA TYR A 159 -1.42 -26.79 -10.87
C TYR A 159 -0.75 -27.09 -9.53
N GLU A 160 0.40 -27.75 -9.59
CA GLU A 160 1.25 -27.98 -8.42
C GLU A 160 2.26 -26.84 -8.30
N LEU A 161 2.22 -26.13 -7.16
CA LEU A 161 3.11 -25.00 -6.92
C LEU A 161 4.57 -25.43 -6.88
N GLN A 162 5.43 -24.57 -7.42
CA GLN A 162 6.88 -24.80 -7.57
C GLN A 162 7.66 -23.54 -7.19
N GLY A 163 8.98 -23.67 -7.05
CA GLY A 163 9.87 -22.55 -6.72
C GLY A 163 9.51 -21.91 -5.39
N ALA A 164 9.57 -20.59 -5.32
CA ALA A 164 9.21 -19.82 -4.14
C ALA A 164 7.79 -20.11 -3.62
N ALA A 165 6.85 -20.37 -4.53
CA ALA A 165 5.45 -20.61 -4.19
C ALA A 165 5.18 -22.02 -3.62
N ALA A 166 6.17 -22.92 -3.57
CA ALA A 166 5.95 -24.33 -3.21
C ALA A 166 5.32 -24.52 -1.81
N GLY A 167 5.54 -23.59 -0.88
CA GLY A 167 4.94 -23.59 0.46
C GLY A 167 3.59 -22.87 0.57
N GLY A 168 3.04 -22.38 -0.54
CA GLY A 168 1.90 -21.47 -0.60
C GLY A 168 2.31 -20.01 -0.66
N PHE A 169 1.33 -19.11 -0.77
CA PHE A 169 1.53 -17.67 -0.88
C PHE A 169 0.32 -16.89 -0.34
N LEU A 170 0.50 -15.59 -0.16
CA LEU A 170 -0.54 -14.65 0.21
C LEU A 170 -0.98 -13.85 -1.01
N HIS A 171 -2.29 -13.65 -1.15
CA HIS A 171 -2.87 -12.68 -2.06
C HIS A 171 -2.94 -11.34 -1.35
N LEU A 172 -2.10 -10.40 -1.76
CA LEU A 172 -2.17 -9.02 -1.31
C LEU A 172 -2.90 -8.22 -2.39
N ILE A 173 -4.02 -7.61 -2.03
CA ILE A 173 -4.91 -6.93 -2.98
C ILE A 173 -5.73 -5.89 -2.24
N ASN A 174 -5.41 -4.61 -2.40
CA ASN A 174 -6.23 -3.57 -1.78
C ASN A 174 -7.62 -3.52 -2.42
N SER A 175 -8.58 -2.90 -1.72
CA SER A 175 -9.96 -2.72 -2.19
C SER A 175 -10.10 -1.63 -3.27
N GLY A 176 -9.22 -1.62 -4.28
CA GLY A 176 -9.25 -0.68 -5.39
C GLY A 176 -7.91 0.02 -5.68
N PRO A 177 -7.34 0.80 -4.75
CA PRO A 177 -6.15 1.61 -5.02
C PRO A 177 -4.83 0.96 -4.62
N THR A 178 -3.77 1.21 -5.39
CA THR A 178 -2.39 1.10 -4.91
C THR A 178 -1.47 1.95 -5.77
N ALA A 179 -0.27 2.27 -5.29
CA ALA A 179 0.70 3.05 -6.06
C ALA A 179 1.05 2.33 -7.38
N LEU A 180 1.04 3.05 -8.49
CA LEU A 180 1.31 2.52 -9.83
C LEU A 180 2.76 2.00 -9.96
N ASP A 181 3.67 2.52 -9.15
CA ASP A 181 5.03 2.01 -9.03
C ASP A 181 5.06 0.49 -8.71
N ALA A 182 4.07 0.00 -7.98
CA ALA A 182 3.99 -1.39 -7.54
C ALA A 182 3.63 -2.38 -8.65
N THR A 183 3.38 -1.89 -9.87
CA THR A 183 3.42 -2.72 -11.08
C THR A 183 4.78 -3.43 -11.23
N GLY A 184 5.87 -2.85 -10.71
CA GLY A 184 7.23 -3.38 -10.81
C GLY A 184 7.82 -3.22 -12.22
N GLN A 185 7.35 -2.23 -12.98
CA GLN A 185 7.80 -1.99 -14.36
C GLN A 185 9.10 -1.18 -14.46
N ALA A 186 9.45 -0.46 -13.39
CA ALA A 186 10.77 0.12 -13.22
C ALA A 186 11.80 -0.98 -12.95
N LEU A 187 13.07 -0.71 -13.26
CA LEU A 187 14.14 -1.70 -13.16
C LEU A 187 15.29 -1.20 -12.28
N ILE A 188 15.84 -2.09 -11.45
CA ILE A 188 17.14 -1.90 -10.79
C ILE A 188 18.01 -3.10 -11.15
N ASP A 189 19.18 -2.85 -11.72
CA ASP A 189 20.10 -3.88 -12.21
C ASP A 189 19.41 -4.90 -13.14
N GLY A 190 18.50 -4.41 -13.99
CA GLY A 190 17.73 -5.23 -14.93
C GLY A 190 16.61 -6.08 -14.31
N LYS A 191 16.30 -5.91 -13.02
CA LYS A 191 15.23 -6.65 -12.31
C LYS A 191 14.06 -5.73 -11.97
N PRO A 192 12.81 -6.24 -11.96
CA PRO A 192 11.64 -5.49 -11.48
C PRO A 192 11.88 -4.84 -10.12
N ALA A 193 11.47 -3.59 -9.97
CA ALA A 193 11.63 -2.83 -8.74
C ALA A 193 10.63 -1.66 -8.63
N ILE A 194 10.53 -1.10 -7.42
CA ILE A 194 9.94 0.22 -7.16
C ILE A 194 11.10 1.16 -6.90
N GLN A 195 11.46 2.09 -7.80
CA GLN A 195 12.63 2.97 -7.63
C GLN A 195 12.44 4.04 -6.55
N ARG A 196 13.53 4.68 -6.13
CA ARG A 196 13.43 5.94 -5.37
C ARG A 196 12.81 6.99 -6.29
N TRP A 197 11.95 7.84 -5.77
CA TRP A 197 11.18 8.74 -6.63
C TRP A 197 12.07 9.69 -7.46
N TRP A 198 13.22 10.10 -6.95
CA TRP A 198 14.19 10.93 -7.70
C TRP A 198 15.03 10.15 -8.71
N GLU A 199 14.92 8.82 -8.75
CA GLU A 199 15.56 7.93 -9.73
C GLU A 199 14.56 7.46 -10.82
N VAL A 200 13.25 7.67 -10.62
CA VAL A 200 12.20 7.32 -11.60
C VAL A 200 12.33 8.21 -12.84
N THR A 201 12.36 7.59 -14.03
CA THR A 201 12.35 8.32 -15.30
C THR A 201 10.93 8.42 -15.89
N PRO A 202 10.68 9.35 -16.82
CA PRO A 202 9.41 9.39 -17.56
C PRO A 202 9.07 8.06 -18.26
N GLU A 203 10.07 7.33 -18.76
CA GLU A 203 9.88 6.02 -19.36
C GLU A 203 9.47 4.96 -18.34
N ASP A 204 9.97 5.03 -17.10
CA ASP A 204 9.51 4.16 -16.03
C ASP A 204 8.03 4.42 -15.69
N ALA A 205 7.67 5.70 -15.51
CA ALA A 205 6.29 6.12 -15.27
C ALA A 205 5.34 5.67 -16.39
N GLN A 206 5.75 5.83 -17.65
CA GLN A 206 4.99 5.39 -18.81
C GLN A 206 4.72 3.88 -18.79
N ARG A 207 5.74 3.06 -18.48
CA ARG A 207 5.53 1.60 -18.39
C ARG A 207 4.62 1.21 -17.23
N CYS A 208 4.65 1.92 -16.11
CA CYS A 208 3.71 1.72 -15.01
C CYS A 208 2.26 2.04 -15.44
N LEU A 209 2.05 3.12 -16.20
CA LEU A 209 0.75 3.50 -16.74
C LEU A 209 0.22 2.47 -17.74
N GLU A 210 1.07 2.02 -18.69
CA GLU A 210 0.71 1.00 -19.68
C GLU A 210 0.38 -0.36 -19.06
N ALA A 211 0.96 -0.67 -17.90
CA ALA A 211 0.65 -1.89 -17.15
C ALA A 211 -0.62 -1.79 -16.30
N THR A 212 -1.25 -0.61 -16.24
CA THR A 212 -2.37 -0.32 -15.35
C THR A 212 -3.64 -0.05 -16.15
N THR A 213 -4.75 -0.69 -15.77
CA THR A 213 -6.09 -0.38 -16.26
C THR A 213 -6.97 0.15 -15.14
N TRP A 214 -7.93 1.01 -15.48
CA TRP A 214 -8.81 1.67 -14.52
C TRP A 214 -10.24 1.14 -14.66
N HIS A 215 -10.67 0.31 -13.72
CA HIS A 215 -11.96 -0.37 -13.81
C HIS A 215 -13.04 0.41 -13.07
N PRO A 216 -14.27 0.49 -13.61
CA PRO A 216 -15.40 1.08 -12.88
C PRO A 216 -15.60 0.37 -11.54
N GLY A 217 -15.64 1.13 -10.45
CA GLY A 217 -15.87 0.61 -9.11
C GLY A 217 -17.15 -0.24 -9.04
N SER A 218 -17.10 -1.33 -8.27
CA SER A 218 -18.27 -2.21 -8.09
C SER A 218 -19.39 -1.45 -7.38
N VAL A 219 -20.49 -1.16 -8.09
CA VAL A 219 -21.58 -0.30 -7.59
C VAL A 219 -22.39 -0.89 -6.44
N GLU A 220 -22.19 -2.19 -6.17
CA GLU A 220 -22.76 -2.85 -4.99
C GLU A 220 -22.05 -2.42 -3.70
N TYR A 221 -20.75 -2.12 -3.78
CA TYR A 221 -19.92 -1.61 -2.68
C TYR A 221 -19.76 -0.09 -2.74
N PHE A 222 -19.46 0.44 -3.92
CA PHE A 222 -19.19 1.85 -4.21
C PHE A 222 -20.32 2.44 -5.06
N ARG A 223 -21.47 2.69 -4.43
CA ARG A 223 -22.69 3.15 -5.12
C ARG A 223 -22.49 4.44 -5.93
N GLY A 224 -21.58 5.29 -5.47
CA GLY A 224 -21.21 6.52 -6.16
C GLY A 224 -20.32 6.33 -7.41
N GLY A 225 -19.85 5.11 -7.70
CA GLY A 225 -18.91 4.83 -8.79
C GLY A 225 -17.45 5.03 -8.36
N GLY A 226 -16.59 5.40 -9.32
CA GLY A 226 -15.15 5.55 -9.13
C GLY A 226 -14.33 4.59 -10.01
N TRP A 227 -13.02 4.57 -9.82
CA TRP A 227 -12.06 3.96 -10.75
C TRP A 227 -10.98 3.18 -10.00
N SER A 228 -11.19 1.87 -9.86
CA SER A 228 -10.23 0.97 -9.23
C SER A 228 -9.01 0.78 -10.11
N THR A 229 -7.83 0.78 -9.48
CA THR A 229 -6.55 0.51 -10.14
C THR A 229 -6.37 -0.99 -10.29
N HIS A 230 -6.12 -1.46 -11.51
CA HIS A 230 -5.85 -2.87 -11.77
C HIS A 230 -4.52 -3.05 -12.48
N PHE A 231 -3.68 -3.92 -11.91
CA PHE A 231 -2.49 -4.49 -12.52
C PHE A 231 -2.09 -5.75 -11.75
N VAL A 232 -1.07 -6.47 -12.25
CA VAL A 232 -0.42 -7.56 -11.52
C VAL A 232 1.05 -7.20 -11.31
N SER A 233 1.50 -7.15 -10.06
CA SER A 233 2.90 -6.86 -9.73
C SER A 233 3.84 -7.90 -10.33
N LYS A 234 4.93 -7.46 -10.97
CA LYS A 234 5.95 -8.37 -11.51
C LYS A 234 6.62 -9.20 -10.41
N GLY A 235 6.80 -10.49 -10.70
CA GLY A 235 7.53 -11.41 -9.83
C GLY A 235 9.03 -11.08 -9.74
N GLY A 236 9.68 -11.61 -8.71
CA GLY A 236 11.11 -11.46 -8.44
C GLY A 236 11.50 -10.21 -7.65
N MET A 237 10.52 -9.39 -7.22
CA MET A 237 10.79 -8.23 -6.37
C MET A 237 10.98 -8.66 -4.91
N PRO A 238 12.12 -8.38 -4.26
CA PRO A 238 12.22 -8.50 -2.82
C PRO A 238 11.34 -7.42 -2.19
N VAL A 239 10.54 -7.79 -1.19
CA VAL A 239 9.66 -6.85 -0.49
C VAL A 239 9.61 -7.14 1.00
N THR A 240 9.22 -6.13 1.77
CA THR A 240 8.97 -6.23 3.21
C THR A 240 7.54 -5.78 3.49
N MET A 241 6.71 -6.69 3.98
CA MET A 241 5.37 -6.37 4.48
C MET A 241 5.46 -5.98 5.95
N THR A 242 4.86 -4.85 6.33
CA THR A 242 4.94 -4.27 7.67
C THR A 242 3.57 -3.87 8.17
N ARG A 243 3.32 -4.04 9.47
CA ARG A 243 2.11 -3.55 10.13
C ARG A 243 2.39 -3.08 11.55
N LEU A 244 2.02 -1.84 11.83
CA LEU A 244 1.87 -1.30 13.17
C LEU A 244 0.46 -1.64 13.70
N ASN A 245 0.37 -2.13 14.93
CA ASN A 245 -0.90 -2.33 15.63
C ASN A 245 -0.85 -1.62 16.99
N LEU A 246 -2.02 -1.24 17.52
CA LEU A 246 -2.16 -0.75 18.89
C LEU A 246 -2.86 -1.83 19.74
N VAL A 247 -2.18 -2.29 20.79
CA VAL A 247 -2.72 -3.31 21.71
C VAL A 247 -3.01 -2.66 23.06
N ALA A 248 -4.24 -2.79 23.54
CA ALA A 248 -4.63 -2.26 24.85
C ALA A 248 -3.75 -2.83 25.97
N GLY A 249 -3.20 -1.95 26.82
CA GLY A 249 -2.30 -2.32 27.91
C GLY A 249 -0.84 -2.60 27.50
N LEU A 250 -0.52 -2.55 26.20
CA LEU A 250 0.84 -2.72 25.67
C LEU A 250 1.31 -1.51 24.87
N GLY A 251 0.43 -0.88 24.09
CA GLY A 251 0.74 0.24 23.21
C GLY A 251 1.03 -0.19 21.77
N PRO A 252 1.83 0.59 21.01
CA PRO A 252 2.17 0.27 19.63
C PRO A 252 3.10 -0.95 19.57
N VAL A 253 2.84 -1.84 18.60
CA VAL A 253 3.65 -3.04 18.33
C VAL A 253 3.82 -3.21 16.83
N LEU A 254 4.98 -3.71 16.39
CA LEU A 254 5.31 -3.84 14.97
C LEU A 254 5.44 -5.30 14.52
N GLN A 255 4.93 -5.59 13.32
CA GLN A 255 5.14 -6.84 12.58
C GLN A 255 5.92 -6.55 11.31
N VAL A 256 6.85 -7.43 10.97
CA VAL A 256 7.71 -7.33 9.79
C VAL A 256 7.81 -8.70 9.12
N ALA A 257 7.51 -8.80 7.83
CA ALA A 257 7.65 -10.03 7.06
C ALA A 257 8.39 -9.73 5.75
N GLU A 258 9.68 -10.06 5.70
CA GLU A 258 10.45 -10.05 4.45
C GLU A 258 10.05 -11.23 3.56
N GLY A 259 10.04 -11.03 2.25
CA GLY A 259 9.70 -12.05 1.29
C GLY A 259 9.92 -11.57 -0.14
N GLU A 260 9.22 -12.18 -1.08
CA GLU A 260 9.28 -11.80 -2.47
C GLU A 260 7.91 -11.82 -3.14
N VAL A 261 7.75 -10.95 -4.14
CA VAL A 261 6.65 -11.04 -5.09
C VAL A 261 6.94 -12.17 -6.06
N ILE A 262 5.96 -13.02 -6.33
CA ILE A 262 6.08 -14.11 -7.28
C ILE A 262 5.21 -13.88 -8.51
N GLU A 263 5.56 -14.53 -9.60
CA GLU A 263 4.72 -14.62 -10.79
C GLU A 263 4.10 -16.01 -10.85
N LEU A 264 2.78 -16.08 -11.04
CA LEU A 264 2.06 -17.32 -11.26
C LEU A 264 1.91 -17.54 -12.78
N PRO A 265 1.83 -18.80 -13.25
CA PRO A 265 1.43 -19.07 -14.63
C PRO A 265 0.11 -18.34 -14.96
N PRO A 266 -0.05 -17.74 -16.16
CA PRO A 266 -1.20 -16.91 -16.49
C PRO A 266 -2.55 -17.58 -16.21
N GLU A 267 -2.69 -18.87 -16.53
CA GLU A 267 -3.92 -19.64 -16.31
C GLU A 267 -4.20 -19.95 -14.83
N VAL A 268 -3.16 -19.96 -13.99
CA VAL A 268 -3.30 -20.09 -12.54
C VAL A 268 -3.73 -18.74 -11.96
N HIS A 269 -3.02 -17.66 -12.32
CA HIS A 269 -3.38 -16.31 -11.90
C HIS A 269 -4.84 -15.99 -12.24
N GLU A 270 -5.25 -16.15 -13.51
CA GLU A 270 -6.60 -15.82 -13.96
C GLU A 270 -7.68 -16.55 -13.15
N LYS A 271 -7.50 -17.86 -12.89
CA LYS A 271 -8.45 -18.66 -12.09
C LYS A 271 -8.58 -18.19 -10.64
N LEU A 272 -7.50 -17.69 -10.03
CA LEU A 272 -7.52 -17.22 -8.64
C LEU A 272 -8.04 -15.77 -8.54
N ASP A 273 -7.63 -14.93 -9.49
CA ASP A 273 -7.97 -13.51 -9.57
C ASP A 273 -9.46 -13.29 -9.83
N LEU A 274 -10.03 -13.98 -10.84
CA LEU A 274 -11.46 -13.95 -11.16
C LEU A 274 -12.37 -14.37 -10.01
N ARG A 275 -11.86 -15.11 -9.02
CA ARG A 275 -12.61 -15.59 -7.86
C ARG A 275 -12.51 -14.68 -6.64
N THR A 276 -11.65 -13.67 -6.70
CA THR A 276 -11.38 -12.77 -5.57
C THR A 276 -11.92 -11.38 -5.86
N ASP A 277 -11.22 -10.60 -6.68
CA ASP A 277 -11.71 -9.37 -7.29
C ASP A 277 -10.80 -8.98 -8.48
N PRO A 278 -11.20 -9.24 -9.73
CA PRO A 278 -10.37 -8.99 -10.91
C PRO A 278 -10.42 -7.54 -11.40
N THR A 279 -10.88 -6.60 -10.58
CA THR A 279 -10.85 -5.15 -10.85
C THR A 279 -9.84 -4.41 -9.97
N TRP A 280 -9.18 -5.13 -9.07
CA TRP A 280 -8.29 -4.59 -8.05
C TRP A 280 -6.82 -5.01 -8.31
N PRO A 281 -5.83 -4.35 -7.70
CA PRO A 281 -4.44 -4.56 -8.04
C PRO A 281 -3.89 -5.76 -7.26
N THR A 282 -3.38 -6.76 -7.98
CA THR A 282 -2.95 -8.04 -7.40
C THR A 282 -1.43 -8.09 -7.20
N THR A 283 -1.02 -8.50 -6.00
CA THR A 283 0.35 -8.89 -5.66
C THR A 283 0.36 -10.27 -5.02
N TRP A 284 1.08 -11.21 -5.63
CA TRP A 284 1.28 -12.55 -5.05
C TRP A 284 2.56 -12.55 -4.22
N PHE A 285 2.43 -12.69 -2.90
CA PHE A 285 3.53 -12.54 -1.96
C PHE A 285 3.88 -13.86 -1.27
N VAL A 286 5.16 -14.21 -1.26
CA VAL A 286 5.70 -15.32 -0.47
C VAL A 286 6.57 -14.76 0.66
N PRO A 287 6.17 -14.88 1.93
CA PRO A 287 7.04 -14.54 3.04
C PRO A 287 8.19 -15.56 3.16
N ARG A 288 9.39 -15.10 3.50
CA ARG A 288 10.49 -15.99 3.88
C ARG A 288 10.11 -16.72 5.18
N VAL A 289 10.04 -18.04 5.11
CA VAL A 289 9.77 -18.91 6.27
C VAL A 289 11.08 -19.35 6.94
N THR A 290 11.05 -19.56 8.25
CA THR A 290 12.20 -19.98 9.07
C THR A 290 12.03 -21.39 9.63
N GLY A 291 10.83 -21.97 9.54
CA GLY A 291 10.50 -23.26 10.16
C GLY A 291 10.11 -23.15 11.64
N GLU A 292 10.11 -21.95 12.22
CA GLU A 292 9.83 -21.72 13.63
C GLU A 292 8.85 -20.55 13.87
N GLY A 293 8.14 -20.60 15.00
CA GLY A 293 7.27 -19.51 15.43
C GLY A 293 6.23 -19.07 14.39
N PRO A 294 5.94 -17.76 14.28
CA PRO A 294 5.02 -17.21 13.28
C PRO A 294 5.47 -17.40 11.82
N PHE A 295 6.73 -17.77 11.59
CA PHE A 295 7.32 -18.02 10.26
C PHE A 295 7.59 -19.51 10.01
N ARG A 296 6.90 -20.40 10.73
CA ARG A 296 6.99 -21.85 10.49
C ARG A 296 6.61 -22.22 9.06
N ASP A 297 5.51 -21.65 8.58
CA ASP A 297 4.93 -21.86 7.26
C ASP A 297 4.16 -20.60 6.83
N VAL A 298 3.81 -20.50 5.55
CA VAL A 298 3.12 -19.31 5.01
C VAL A 298 1.75 -19.08 5.65
N TYR A 299 1.05 -20.17 6.00
CA TYR A 299 -0.20 -20.09 6.76
C TYR A 299 -0.01 -19.38 8.10
N SER A 300 1.03 -19.76 8.85
CA SER A 300 1.35 -19.18 10.15
C SER A 300 1.63 -17.69 10.04
N VAL A 301 2.23 -17.23 8.94
CA VAL A 301 2.46 -15.80 8.71
C VAL A 301 1.13 -15.05 8.62
N MET A 302 0.19 -15.51 7.78
CA MET A 302 -1.13 -14.88 7.69
C MET A 302 -1.91 -14.98 9.00
N ASN A 303 -1.90 -16.16 9.62
CA ASN A 303 -2.67 -16.42 10.85
C ASN A 303 -2.20 -15.57 12.04
N ASN A 304 -0.95 -15.14 12.05
CA ASN A 304 -0.41 -14.25 13.08
C ASN A 304 -0.41 -12.78 12.67
N TRP A 305 -0.82 -12.43 11.44
CA TRP A 305 -0.93 -11.04 11.01
C TRP A 305 -2.06 -10.33 11.79
N GLY A 306 -1.75 -9.17 12.38
CA GLY A 306 -2.58 -8.55 13.42
C GLY A 306 -3.71 -7.65 12.90
N ALA A 307 -3.86 -7.50 11.59
CA ALA A 307 -4.89 -6.68 10.95
C ALA A 307 -5.25 -7.26 9.58
N ASN A 308 -6.30 -6.73 8.92
CA ASN A 308 -6.58 -7.06 7.53
C ASN A 308 -5.62 -6.35 6.55
N HIS A 309 -5.02 -5.22 6.93
CA HIS A 309 -4.10 -4.47 6.07
C HIS A 309 -2.62 -4.76 6.34
N GLY A 310 -1.80 -4.54 5.32
CA GLY A 310 -0.34 -4.43 5.42
C GLY A 310 0.18 -3.31 4.52
N ALA A 311 1.33 -2.74 4.90
CA ALA A 311 2.12 -1.84 4.07
C ALA A 311 3.29 -2.61 3.46
N ILE A 312 3.50 -2.53 2.15
CA ILE A 312 4.56 -3.27 1.46
C ILE A 312 5.56 -2.30 0.85
N SER A 313 6.82 -2.49 1.22
CA SER A 313 7.96 -1.73 0.73
C SER A 313 8.84 -2.60 -0.16
N TYR A 314 9.39 -2.04 -1.24
CA TYR A 314 10.42 -2.71 -2.02
C TYR A 314 11.73 -2.84 -1.23
N GLY A 315 12.36 -4.01 -1.32
CA GLY A 315 13.58 -4.38 -0.61
C GLY A 315 13.32 -5.16 0.68
N HIS A 316 14.39 -5.76 1.21
CA HIS A 316 14.44 -6.38 2.53
C HIS A 316 14.94 -5.36 3.55
N ILE A 317 14.00 -4.55 4.06
CA ILE A 317 14.26 -3.42 4.96
C ILE A 317 13.93 -3.74 6.42
N GLY A 318 13.78 -5.03 6.76
CA GLY A 318 13.34 -5.43 8.09
C GLY A 318 14.31 -5.02 9.19
N ALA A 319 15.62 -5.05 8.92
CA ALA A 319 16.64 -4.59 9.86
C ALA A 319 16.51 -3.07 10.15
N ASP A 320 16.26 -2.27 9.11
CA ASP A 320 16.08 -0.82 9.23
C ASP A 320 14.81 -0.49 10.03
N LEU A 321 13.72 -1.22 9.79
CA LEU A 321 12.47 -1.12 10.56
C LEU A 321 12.66 -1.50 12.02
N ILE A 322 13.42 -2.55 12.33
CA ILE A 322 13.72 -2.95 13.71
C ILE A 322 14.56 -1.88 14.41
N ALA A 323 15.55 -1.31 13.72
CA ALA A 323 16.36 -0.22 14.26
C ALA A 323 15.49 1.02 14.54
N LEU A 324 14.67 1.45 13.58
CA LEU A 324 13.71 2.55 13.74
C LEU A 324 12.74 2.29 14.90
N ALA A 325 12.14 1.10 14.97
CA ALA A 325 11.20 0.72 16.02
C ALA A 325 11.86 0.81 17.41
N SER A 326 13.13 0.38 17.54
CA SER A 326 13.87 0.51 18.80
C SER A 326 14.13 1.97 19.19
N MET A 327 14.40 2.85 18.21
CA MET A 327 14.49 4.30 18.45
C MET A 327 13.15 4.90 18.88
N LEU A 328 12.03 4.33 18.45
CA LEU A 328 10.69 4.79 18.83
C LEU A 328 10.13 4.06 20.06
N ARG A 329 10.86 3.06 20.57
CA ARG A 329 10.44 2.18 21.68
C ARG A 329 9.15 1.42 21.37
N ILE A 330 9.03 0.97 20.13
CA ILE A 330 7.96 0.10 19.63
C ILE A 330 8.51 -1.33 19.59
N PRO A 331 8.00 -2.27 20.41
CA PRO A 331 8.46 -3.65 20.35
C PRO A 331 8.04 -4.33 19.04
N VAL A 332 8.96 -5.15 18.51
CA VAL A 332 8.74 -5.96 17.31
C VAL A 332 8.45 -7.40 17.75
N TYR A 333 7.20 -7.82 17.63
CA TYR A 333 6.73 -9.12 18.16
C TYR A 333 6.69 -10.24 17.11
N MET A 334 6.87 -9.90 15.84
CA MET A 334 6.88 -10.84 14.73
C MET A 334 7.84 -10.31 13.66
N HIS A 335 8.99 -10.97 13.48
CA HIS A 335 9.89 -10.73 12.35
C HIS A 335 10.62 -12.00 11.89
N ASN A 336 11.00 -12.04 10.60
CA ASN A 336 11.85 -13.08 10.00
C ASN A 336 13.24 -12.55 9.58
N VAL A 337 13.62 -11.38 10.11
CA VAL A 337 14.95 -10.80 9.94
C VAL A 337 15.98 -11.68 10.68
N PRO A 338 17.11 -12.06 10.05
CA PRO A 338 18.17 -12.81 10.70
C PRO A 338 18.73 -12.08 11.92
N GLU A 339 19.04 -12.82 12.98
CA GLU A 339 19.47 -12.26 14.27
C GLU A 339 20.71 -11.36 14.14
N GLU A 340 21.66 -11.74 13.29
CA GLU A 340 22.90 -10.99 13.05
C GLU A 340 22.70 -9.62 12.40
N LYS A 341 21.50 -9.36 11.85
CA LYS A 341 21.14 -8.06 11.28
C LYS A 341 20.34 -7.18 12.26
N VAL A 342 19.89 -7.73 13.38
CA VAL A 342 19.12 -6.97 14.37
C VAL A 342 20.05 -5.95 15.04
N PHE A 343 19.79 -4.67 14.80
CA PHE A 343 20.56 -3.57 15.36
C PHE A 343 19.67 -2.68 16.23
N ARG A 344 20.02 -2.55 17.51
CA ARG A 344 19.29 -1.77 18.52
C ARG A 344 20.30 -1.04 19.43
N PRO A 345 19.88 -0.02 20.20
CA PRO A 345 20.75 0.60 21.20
C PRO A 345 21.33 -0.43 22.17
N SER A 346 22.62 -0.31 22.51
CA SER A 346 23.35 -1.30 23.34
C SER A 346 22.69 -1.58 24.70
N ALA A 347 21.87 -0.64 25.20
CA ALA A 347 21.08 -0.83 26.41
C ALA A 347 20.14 -2.03 26.35
N TRP A 348 19.63 -2.43 25.17
CA TRP A 348 18.76 -3.60 25.01
C TRP A 348 19.42 -4.89 25.49
N THR A 349 20.73 -5.05 25.30
CA THR A 349 21.49 -6.23 25.74
C THR A 349 21.39 -6.43 27.25
N ALA A 350 21.37 -5.36 28.04
CA ALA A 350 21.23 -5.42 29.50
C ALA A 350 19.84 -5.91 29.95
N PHE A 351 18.82 -5.84 29.08
CA PHE A 351 17.49 -6.38 29.34
C PHE A 351 17.37 -7.87 29.01
N GLY A 352 18.35 -8.49 28.34
CA GLY A 352 18.35 -9.94 28.10
C GLY A 352 19.12 -10.34 26.85
N ALA A 353 20.44 -10.51 26.97
CA ALA A 353 21.29 -10.90 25.85
C ALA A 353 20.97 -12.29 25.22
N GLN A 354 20.35 -13.20 25.99
CA GLN A 354 19.96 -14.55 25.54
C GLN A 354 18.48 -14.67 25.20
N ASP A 355 17.73 -13.57 25.25
CA ASP A 355 16.31 -13.48 24.92
C ASP A 355 16.05 -12.14 24.20
N PRO A 356 16.49 -12.00 22.93
CA PRO A 356 16.44 -10.72 22.22
C PRO A 356 15.02 -10.16 22.05
N MET A 357 14.02 -11.05 21.90
CA MET A 357 12.62 -10.64 21.80
C MET A 357 12.11 -10.14 23.16
N GLY A 358 12.27 -10.90 24.24
CA GLY A 358 11.84 -10.41 25.55
C GLY A 358 12.63 -9.19 26.03
N ALA A 359 13.90 -9.06 25.65
CA ALA A 359 14.70 -7.87 25.90
C ALA A 359 14.10 -6.63 25.23
N ASP A 360 13.54 -6.78 24.02
CA ASP A 360 12.86 -5.69 23.30
C ASP A 360 11.65 -5.18 24.07
N PHE A 361 10.78 -6.09 24.50
CA PHE A 361 9.61 -5.74 25.31
C PHE A 361 9.99 -5.07 26.64
N ARG A 362 11.01 -5.61 27.35
CA ARG A 362 11.46 -5.05 28.63
C ARG A 362 12.09 -3.67 28.45
N ALA A 363 12.91 -3.47 27.42
CA ALA A 363 13.53 -2.19 27.11
C ALA A 363 12.49 -1.13 26.68
N CYS A 364 11.58 -1.49 25.76
CA CYS A 364 10.51 -0.58 25.32
C CYS A 364 9.61 -0.17 26.48
N LYS A 365 9.22 -1.12 27.34
CA LYS A 365 8.46 -0.82 28.57
C LYS A 365 9.23 0.08 29.54
N ASN A 366 10.53 -0.14 29.71
CA ASN A 366 11.36 0.65 30.62
C ASN A 366 11.54 2.10 30.15
N PHE A 367 11.83 2.30 28.86
CA PHE A 367 12.11 3.64 28.33
C PHE A 367 10.85 4.41 27.94
N GLY A 368 9.76 3.72 27.60
CA GLY A 368 8.51 4.35 27.18
C GLY A 368 8.62 5.11 25.85
N PRO A 369 7.53 5.79 25.42
CA PRO A 369 7.55 6.58 24.20
C PRO A 369 8.55 7.74 24.31
N LEU A 370 9.15 8.13 23.17
CA LEU A 370 10.14 9.22 23.12
C LEU A 370 9.57 10.57 23.57
N TYR A 371 8.29 10.81 23.30
CA TYR A 371 7.57 12.03 23.68
C TYR A 371 6.32 11.67 24.49
N GLY A 372 5.99 12.49 25.50
CA GLY A 372 4.84 12.29 26.37
C GLY A 372 5.07 11.21 27.45
N ARG A 373 4.01 10.89 28.21
CA ARG A 373 4.01 9.74 29.14
C ARG A 373 3.17 8.63 28.53
N GLY A 374 3.67 7.38 28.60
CA GLY A 374 2.87 6.21 28.24
C GLY A 374 1.58 6.19 29.08
N MET A 375 0.46 5.83 28.46
CA MET A 375 -0.80 5.58 29.20
C MET A 375 -0.57 4.35 30.10
N GLY A 376 -0.11 4.60 31.32
CA GLY A 376 0.07 3.60 32.37
C GLY A 376 -1.23 3.24 33.06
#